data_AF-A0A8J6ZK80-F1
#
_entry.id   AF-A0A8J6ZK80-F1
#
_cell.length_a   1.000
_cell.length_b   1.000
_cell.length_c   1.000
_cell.angle_alpha   90.00
_cell.angle_beta   90.00
_cell.angle_gamma   90.00
#
_symmetry.space_group_name_H-M   'P 1'
#
loop_
_entity.id
_entity.type
_entity.pdbx_description
1 polymer ?
#
loop_
_entity_poly.entity_id
_entity_poly.type
_entity_poly.pdbx_seq_one_letter_code
_entity_poly.pdbx_strand_id
1 'polypeptide(L)'
;MPNFDEHPTVRHWRKQEASGANITPPTQVDEEWLRHLCLEAGADDVGFVEINRPEIADQRQDILTTFAPTKTLISFVCRMNQENVRSPARSVANVEFHNTGDEVNHIAHRILAALREKGIRGLNPAMGFPMEMSQFPGKVWVVSHKPVAVAAGLGQMGIHRNVIHPKFGNFILLGTILIDVEVTTYHQPIDYNPCLECKLCVSACPVGAISTDGDFNFSACYTHNYREFLGGFTDWVETVVESKNRREYRQHVSADESASMWQSLSYGANYKAAYCMAVCPAGEDVIAPFLQQRKEFIQEVVKPLQEKEETIYVVPGSDAEAYVSRRFPHKQVKQVGNSLQPKSIRGFLWGMPLTFQRDQSKRLNATYHFTFLGAEPCKATVIIRNQTLQVEDGHIGIANLSITADSQTWLKFLAKEQNIVWAILRQKIRLQGKLRLLLAFGMCFPR
;
A
#
# COMPACT_ATOMS: atom_id res chain seq x y z
N MET A 1 -20.40 40.84 -13.77
CA MET A 1 -20.69 39.73 -12.83
C MET A 1 -22.14 39.87 -12.41
N PRO A 2 -22.94 38.79 -12.40
CA PRO A 2 -24.31 38.87 -11.91
C PRO A 2 -24.33 39.28 -10.43
N ASN A 3 -25.27 40.15 -10.06
CA ASN A 3 -25.48 40.57 -8.67
C ASN A 3 -26.19 39.44 -7.91
N PHE A 4 -25.46 38.70 -7.08
CA PHE A 4 -26.00 37.58 -6.32
C PHE A 4 -26.87 38.00 -5.13
N ASP A 5 -26.85 39.28 -4.74
CA ASP A 5 -27.57 39.77 -3.56
C ASP A 5 -29.09 39.61 -3.66
N GLU A 6 -29.61 39.62 -4.88
CA GLU A 6 -31.05 39.46 -5.13
C GLU A 6 -31.49 37.99 -5.19
N HIS A 7 -30.56 37.04 -5.25
CA HIS A 7 -30.89 35.62 -5.34
C HIS A 7 -31.68 35.18 -4.10
N PRO A 8 -32.83 34.47 -4.25
CA PRO A 8 -33.69 34.10 -3.12
C PRO A 8 -32.95 33.38 -1.99
N THR A 9 -32.01 32.48 -2.31
CA THR A 9 -31.18 31.78 -1.32
C THR A 9 -30.27 32.72 -0.54
N VAL A 10 -29.65 33.72 -1.18
CA VAL A 10 -28.76 34.70 -0.53
C VAL A 10 -29.55 35.59 0.42
N ARG A 11 -30.73 36.06 -0.02
CA ARG A 11 -31.64 36.85 0.83
C ARG A 11 -32.16 36.05 2.02
N HIS A 12 -32.47 34.76 1.83
CA HIS A 12 -32.90 33.88 2.92
C HIS A 12 -31.77 33.65 3.93
N TRP A 13 -30.55 33.39 3.45
CA TRP A 13 -29.38 33.21 4.30
C TRP A 13 -29.05 34.48 5.11
N ARG A 14 -29.03 35.66 4.47
CA ARG A 14 -28.83 36.95 5.18
C ARG A 14 -29.89 37.21 6.26
N LYS A 15 -31.14 36.78 6.03
CA LYS A 15 -32.20 36.86 7.06
C LYS A 15 -31.93 35.92 8.24
N GLN A 16 -31.50 34.68 7.97
CA GLN A 16 -31.12 33.73 9.02
C GLN A 16 -29.91 34.21 9.82
N GLU A 17 -28.88 34.72 9.13
CA GLU A 17 -27.70 35.32 9.75
C GLU A 17 -28.08 36.48 10.67
N ALA A 18 -28.92 37.40 10.20
CA ALA A 18 -29.43 38.52 11.00
C ALA A 18 -30.27 38.08 12.22
N SER A 19 -30.91 36.91 12.17
CA SER A 19 -31.65 36.32 13.30
C SER A 19 -30.77 35.58 14.33
N GLY A 20 -29.46 35.48 14.11
CA GLY A 20 -28.54 34.76 15.01
C GLY A 20 -28.71 33.24 14.98
N ALA A 21 -29.36 32.69 13.95
CA ALA A 21 -29.64 31.26 13.81
C ALA A 21 -28.43 30.44 13.32
N ASN A 22 -27.28 31.07 13.09
CA ASN A 22 -26.09 30.40 12.59
C ASN A 22 -25.39 29.61 13.72
N ILE A 23 -25.15 28.33 13.46
CA ILE A 23 -24.32 27.48 14.32
C ILE A 23 -22.90 28.04 14.32
N THR A 24 -22.42 28.50 15.46
CA THR A 24 -21.01 28.86 15.62
C THR A 24 -20.22 27.56 15.77
N PRO A 25 -19.34 27.21 14.82
CA PRO A 25 -18.59 25.97 14.91
C PRO A 25 -17.63 26.01 16.10
N PRO A 26 -17.52 24.91 16.88
CA PRO A 26 -16.57 24.85 17.98
C PRO A 26 -15.14 24.91 17.44
N THR A 27 -14.22 25.50 18.21
CA THR A 27 -12.78 25.45 17.87
C THR A 27 -12.11 24.17 18.37
N GLN A 28 -12.69 23.56 19.40
CA GLN A 28 -12.24 22.34 20.04
C GLN A 28 -13.46 21.51 20.47
N VAL A 29 -13.36 20.18 20.39
CA VAL A 29 -14.39 19.25 20.87
C VAL A 29 -13.85 18.34 21.96
N ASP A 30 -14.74 17.89 22.82
CA ASP A 30 -14.42 16.92 23.87
C ASP A 30 -14.11 15.53 23.28
N GLU A 31 -13.05 14.90 23.80
CA GLU A 31 -12.56 13.59 23.37
C GLU A 31 -13.59 12.49 23.63
N GLU A 32 -14.18 12.45 24.83
CA GLU A 32 -15.11 11.40 25.24
C GLU A 32 -16.38 11.47 24.39
N TRP A 33 -16.90 12.69 24.16
CA TRP A 33 -18.02 12.91 23.25
C TRP A 33 -17.72 12.43 21.83
N LEU A 34 -16.55 12.79 21.28
CA LEU A 34 -16.20 12.42 19.91
C LEU A 34 -15.99 10.90 19.78
N ARG A 35 -15.38 10.27 20.79
CA ARG A 35 -15.22 8.82 20.87
C ARG A 35 -16.58 8.14 20.90
N HIS A 36 -17.50 8.58 21.77
CA HIS A 36 -18.85 8.04 21.84
C HIS A 36 -19.58 8.12 20.50
N LEU A 37 -19.52 9.29 19.84
CA LEU A 37 -20.10 9.48 18.52
C LEU A 37 -19.55 8.48 17.49
N CYS A 38 -18.23 8.23 17.49
CA CYS A 38 -17.62 7.28 16.56
C CYS A 38 -18.05 5.82 16.85
N LEU A 39 -18.13 5.44 18.12
CA LEU A 39 -18.58 4.10 18.53
C LEU A 39 -20.06 3.89 18.21
N GLU A 40 -20.93 4.87 18.49
CA GLU A 40 -22.35 4.85 18.10
C GLU A 40 -22.54 4.78 16.58
N ALA A 41 -21.64 5.45 15.84
CA ALA A 41 -21.62 5.37 14.39
C ALA A 41 -21.17 4.00 13.87
N GLY A 42 -20.64 3.10 14.71
CA GLY A 42 -20.33 1.71 14.35
C GLY A 42 -18.84 1.35 14.33
N ALA A 43 -17.94 2.26 14.70
CA ALA A 43 -16.52 1.90 14.86
C ALA A 43 -16.33 0.94 16.05
N ASP A 44 -15.42 -0.03 15.92
CA ASP A 44 -15.09 -0.97 17.02
C ASP A 44 -14.08 -0.37 18.01
N ASP A 45 -13.21 0.51 17.54
CA ASP A 45 -12.35 1.38 18.36
C ASP A 45 -11.93 2.62 17.55
N VAL A 46 -11.48 3.67 18.24
CA VAL A 46 -11.16 4.98 17.67
C VAL A 46 -10.01 5.63 18.42
N GLY A 47 -9.19 6.41 17.74
CA GLY A 47 -8.17 7.25 18.35
C GLY A 47 -7.95 8.53 17.54
N PHE A 48 -7.44 9.56 18.21
CA PHE A 48 -7.32 10.91 17.66
C PHE A 48 -5.87 11.35 17.56
N VAL A 49 -5.48 11.88 16.41
CA VAL A 49 -4.11 12.29 16.09
C VAL A 49 -4.10 13.74 15.63
N GLU A 50 -3.23 14.56 16.22
CA GLU A 50 -3.00 15.93 15.75
C GLU A 50 -2.22 15.93 14.43
N ILE A 51 -2.58 16.80 13.50
CA ILE A 51 -1.97 16.91 12.16
C ILE A 51 -0.45 17.13 12.16
N ASN A 52 0.12 17.69 13.23
CA ASN A 52 1.55 17.98 13.33
C ASN A 52 2.38 16.86 13.99
N ARG A 53 1.78 15.69 14.26
CA ARG A 53 2.47 14.54 14.86
C ARG A 53 3.65 14.04 13.99
N PRO A 54 4.85 13.84 14.56
CA PRO A 54 6.02 13.34 13.83
C PRO A 54 5.77 11.99 13.14
N GLU A 55 4.97 11.12 13.74
CA GLU A 55 4.65 9.76 13.25
C GLU A 55 3.90 9.76 11.93
N ILE A 56 3.24 10.88 11.57
CA ILE A 56 2.50 11.06 10.32
C ILE A 56 3.03 12.23 9.48
N ALA A 57 4.26 12.69 9.76
CA ALA A 57 4.85 13.84 9.08
C ALA A 57 4.92 13.67 7.55
N ASP A 58 5.12 12.43 7.08
CA ASP A 58 5.16 12.07 5.66
C ASP A 58 3.76 12.08 4.99
N GLN A 59 2.67 12.14 5.77
CA GLN A 59 1.30 12.28 5.27
C GLN A 59 0.81 13.72 5.27
N ARG A 60 1.41 14.61 6.09
CA ARG A 60 0.88 15.95 6.38
C ARG A 60 0.64 16.80 5.14
N GLN A 61 1.59 16.82 4.20
CA GLN A 61 1.47 17.67 3.01
C GLN A 61 0.27 17.26 2.14
N ASP A 62 0.09 15.96 1.92
CA ASP A 62 -1.02 15.45 1.09
C ASP A 62 -2.37 15.73 1.77
N ILE A 63 -2.45 15.54 3.09
CA ILE A 63 -3.63 15.86 3.89
C ILE A 63 -4.02 17.33 3.75
N LEU A 64 -3.07 18.26 3.88
CA LEU A 64 -3.35 19.69 3.80
C LEU A 64 -3.63 20.16 2.36
N THR A 65 -3.09 19.47 1.36
CA THR A 65 -3.46 19.70 -0.05
C THR A 65 -4.90 19.30 -0.32
N THR A 66 -5.38 18.20 0.27
CA THR A 66 -6.76 17.72 0.08
C THR A 66 -7.77 18.46 0.97
N PHE A 67 -7.42 18.73 2.23
CA PHE A 67 -8.28 19.43 3.20
C PHE A 67 -7.44 20.37 4.08
N ALA A 68 -7.13 21.56 3.55
CA ALA A 68 -6.28 22.56 4.20
C ALA A 68 -6.63 22.92 5.66
N PRO A 69 -7.92 22.95 6.08
CA PRO A 69 -8.26 23.27 7.47
C PRO A 69 -7.98 22.16 8.48
N THR A 70 -7.49 20.99 8.06
CA THR A 70 -7.32 19.82 8.96
C THR A 70 -6.49 20.17 10.19
N LYS A 71 -7.04 19.87 11.36
CA LYS A 71 -6.35 19.93 12.66
C LYS A 71 -6.22 18.57 13.32
N THR A 72 -7.27 17.75 13.22
CA THR A 72 -7.32 16.42 13.82
C THR A 72 -7.62 15.36 12.76
N LEU A 73 -6.99 14.19 12.92
CA LEU A 73 -7.32 12.95 12.24
C LEU A 73 -8.05 12.04 13.24
N ILE A 74 -9.27 11.63 12.92
CA ILE A 74 -9.98 10.54 13.61
C ILE A 74 -9.58 9.24 12.93
N SER A 75 -8.81 8.39 13.59
CA SER A 75 -8.52 7.03 13.13
C SER A 75 -9.50 6.07 13.78
N PHE A 76 -10.05 5.12 13.04
CA PHE A 76 -10.94 4.11 13.62
C PHE A 76 -10.74 2.75 12.96
N VAL A 77 -11.18 1.70 13.64
CA VAL A 77 -11.09 0.32 13.17
C VAL A 77 -12.47 -0.31 13.03
N CYS A 78 -12.59 -1.22 12.06
CA CYS A 78 -13.77 -2.07 11.86
C CYS A 78 -13.31 -3.52 11.77
N ARG A 79 -13.90 -4.38 12.58
CA ARG A 79 -13.55 -5.80 12.65
C ARG A 79 -14.07 -6.55 11.44
N MET A 80 -13.26 -7.49 10.98
CA MET A 80 -13.67 -8.52 10.04
C MET A 80 -13.97 -9.82 10.79
N ASN A 81 -14.84 -10.63 10.21
CA ASN A 81 -15.03 -12.00 10.62
C ASN A 81 -13.76 -12.82 10.34
N GLN A 82 -13.12 -13.32 11.40
CA GLN A 82 -11.85 -14.02 11.34
C GLN A 82 -11.92 -15.27 10.45
N GLU A 83 -13.02 -16.02 10.55
CA GLU A 83 -13.18 -17.28 9.81
C GLU A 83 -13.33 -17.06 8.30
N ASN A 84 -13.94 -15.94 7.90
CA ASN A 84 -14.01 -15.58 6.49
C ASN A 84 -12.61 -15.29 5.93
N VAL A 85 -11.78 -14.54 6.68
CA VAL A 85 -10.40 -14.21 6.31
C VAL A 85 -9.49 -15.45 6.33
N ARG A 86 -9.72 -16.39 7.24
CA ARG A 86 -8.97 -17.66 7.34
C ARG A 86 -9.30 -18.65 6.23
N SER A 87 -10.45 -18.50 5.59
CA SER A 87 -10.89 -19.44 4.56
C SER A 87 -9.89 -19.53 3.40
N PRO A 88 -9.52 -20.75 2.96
CA PRO A 88 -8.77 -20.94 1.72
C PRO A 88 -9.59 -20.55 0.48
N ALA A 89 -10.92 -20.46 0.61
CA ALA A 89 -11.81 -20.01 -0.44
C ALA A 89 -11.69 -18.49 -0.63
N ARG A 90 -11.03 -18.08 -1.72
CA ARG A 90 -10.73 -16.68 -2.04
C ARG A 90 -11.97 -15.78 -2.02
N SER A 91 -13.10 -16.27 -2.51
CA SER A 91 -14.35 -15.50 -2.57
C SER A 91 -14.88 -15.12 -1.19
N VAL A 92 -14.78 -16.02 -0.21
CA VAL A 92 -15.26 -15.78 1.17
C VAL A 92 -14.45 -14.65 1.82
N ALA A 93 -13.12 -14.73 1.72
CA ALA A 93 -12.27 -13.67 2.24
C ALA A 93 -12.49 -12.33 1.53
N ASN A 94 -12.63 -12.33 0.19
CA ASN A 94 -12.84 -11.09 -0.56
C ASN A 94 -14.17 -10.41 -0.21
N VAL A 95 -15.27 -11.17 -0.13
CA VAL A 95 -16.57 -10.62 0.28
C VAL A 95 -16.48 -9.97 1.66
N GLU A 96 -15.74 -10.58 2.59
CA GLU A 96 -15.48 -9.97 3.90
C GLU A 96 -14.72 -8.64 3.78
N PHE A 97 -13.62 -8.61 3.03
CA PHE A 97 -12.84 -7.38 2.81
C PHE A 97 -13.68 -6.28 2.16
N HIS A 98 -14.52 -6.61 1.17
CA HIS A 98 -15.37 -5.64 0.49
C HIS A 98 -16.48 -5.13 1.41
N ASN A 99 -17.21 -6.04 2.08
CA ASN A 99 -18.31 -5.67 2.97
C ASN A 99 -17.85 -4.81 4.14
N THR A 100 -16.80 -5.22 4.85
CA THR A 100 -16.24 -4.39 5.94
C THR A 100 -15.63 -3.10 5.40
N GLY A 101 -15.08 -3.13 4.18
CA GLY A 101 -14.56 -1.94 3.53
C GLY A 101 -15.62 -0.88 3.22
N ASP A 102 -16.76 -1.31 2.70
CA ASP A 102 -17.93 -0.44 2.49
C ASP A 102 -18.45 0.10 3.83
N GLU A 103 -18.48 -0.76 4.86
CA GLU A 103 -18.91 -0.36 6.19
C GLU A 103 -18.00 0.71 6.82
N VAL A 104 -16.67 0.64 6.62
CA VAL A 104 -15.75 1.72 7.03
C VAL A 104 -16.16 3.06 6.41
N ASN A 105 -16.49 3.08 5.11
CA ASN A 105 -16.92 4.30 4.43
C ASN A 105 -18.29 4.79 4.91
N HIS A 106 -19.23 3.87 5.20
CA HIS A 106 -20.54 4.21 5.77
C HIS A 106 -20.43 4.78 7.19
N ILE A 107 -19.58 4.20 8.04
CA ILE A 107 -19.29 4.71 9.38
C ILE A 107 -18.70 6.12 9.27
N ALA A 108 -17.71 6.32 8.39
CA ALA A 108 -17.13 7.64 8.18
C ALA A 108 -18.16 8.68 7.70
N HIS A 109 -19.08 8.27 6.82
CA HIS A 109 -20.18 9.12 6.38
C HIS A 109 -21.12 9.50 7.53
N ARG A 110 -21.49 8.54 8.40
CA ARG A 110 -22.34 8.78 9.59
C ARG A 110 -21.67 9.73 10.57
N ILE A 111 -20.39 9.53 10.86
CA ILE A 111 -19.59 10.42 11.71
C ILE A 111 -19.59 11.85 11.14
N LEU A 112 -19.27 12.01 9.86
CA LEU A 112 -19.26 13.32 9.20
C LEU A 112 -20.63 14.00 9.18
N ALA A 113 -21.72 13.24 9.01
CA ALA A 113 -23.07 13.78 9.07
C ALA A 113 -23.37 14.37 10.45
N ALA A 114 -23.04 13.65 11.52
CA ALA A 114 -23.23 14.12 12.90
C ALA A 114 -22.32 15.31 13.25
N LEU A 115 -21.06 15.31 12.78
CA LEU A 115 -20.14 16.44 12.95
C LEU A 115 -20.64 17.70 12.24
N ARG A 116 -21.20 17.56 11.04
CA ARG A 116 -21.78 18.67 10.28
C ARG A 116 -22.94 19.35 11.01
N GLU A 117 -23.75 18.59 11.75
CA GLU A 117 -24.84 19.16 12.59
C GLU A 117 -24.31 20.03 13.73
N LYS A 118 -23.02 19.90 14.09
CA LYS A 118 -22.32 20.75 15.05
C LYS A 118 -21.51 21.87 14.39
N GLY A 119 -21.64 22.03 13.07
CA GLY A 119 -20.87 23.00 12.29
C GLY A 119 -19.41 22.59 12.02
N ILE A 120 -19.01 21.38 12.41
CA ILE A 120 -17.65 20.89 12.22
C ILE A 120 -17.50 20.42 10.77
N ARG A 121 -16.43 20.86 10.10
CA ARG A 121 -16.14 20.41 8.74
C ARG A 121 -15.21 19.21 8.82
N GLY A 122 -15.47 18.24 7.97
CA GLY A 122 -14.55 17.13 7.81
C GLY A 122 -14.59 16.51 6.42
N LEU A 123 -13.59 15.70 6.14
CA LEU A 123 -13.39 14.98 4.90
C LEU A 123 -13.10 13.52 5.21
N ASN A 124 -13.71 12.62 4.42
CA ASN A 124 -13.44 11.18 4.46
C ASN A 124 -12.56 10.80 3.27
N PRO A 125 -11.25 10.56 3.45
CA PRO A 125 -10.44 9.84 2.49
C PRO A 125 -10.98 8.41 2.28
N ALA A 126 -10.89 7.90 1.05
CA ALA A 126 -11.35 6.55 0.76
C ALA A 126 -10.54 5.49 1.55
N MET A 127 -11.22 4.57 2.24
CA MET A 127 -10.61 3.43 2.96
C MET A 127 -9.66 2.61 2.08
N GLY A 128 -10.05 2.45 0.81
CA GLY A 128 -9.31 1.76 -0.23
C GLY A 128 -9.79 2.21 -1.60
N PHE A 129 -9.22 1.64 -2.67
CA PHE A 129 -9.56 1.99 -4.06
C PHE A 129 -9.50 3.49 -4.36
N PRO A 130 -8.37 4.14 -4.06
CA PRO A 130 -8.24 5.57 -4.30
C PRO A 130 -8.22 5.85 -5.81
N MET A 131 -8.49 7.10 -6.22
CA MET A 131 -8.81 7.44 -7.62
C MET A 131 -7.90 8.50 -8.24
N GLU A 132 -6.82 8.87 -7.57
CA GLU A 132 -5.83 9.85 -8.03
C GLU A 132 -4.91 9.23 -9.11
N MET A 133 -5.51 8.66 -10.16
CA MET A 133 -4.86 7.82 -11.17
C MET A 133 -3.85 8.56 -12.05
N SER A 134 -3.94 9.89 -12.13
CA SER A 134 -2.90 10.71 -12.78
C SER A 134 -1.52 10.56 -12.11
N GLN A 135 -1.50 10.12 -10.84
CA GLN A 135 -0.28 9.87 -10.08
C GLN A 135 0.23 8.42 -10.21
N PHE A 136 -0.52 7.52 -10.84
CA PHE A 136 -0.13 6.11 -10.97
C PHE A 136 1.14 5.94 -11.82
N PRO A 137 2.16 5.16 -11.36
CA PRO A 137 2.11 4.19 -10.25
C PRO A 137 2.63 4.69 -8.88
N GLY A 138 2.73 6.01 -8.67
CA GLY A 138 3.13 6.61 -7.40
C GLY A 138 2.04 6.57 -6.33
N LYS A 139 2.05 7.57 -5.43
CA LYS A 139 1.07 7.69 -4.34
C LYS A 139 -0.29 8.15 -4.91
N VAL A 140 -1.16 7.18 -5.17
CA VAL A 140 -2.51 7.44 -5.72
C VAL A 140 -3.57 7.60 -4.64
N TRP A 141 -3.20 7.80 -3.37
CA TRP A 141 -4.13 7.93 -2.23
C TRP A 141 -3.80 9.18 -1.41
N VAL A 142 -4.80 9.71 -0.72
CA VAL A 142 -4.68 10.92 0.12
C VAL A 142 -3.92 10.64 1.42
N VAL A 143 -4.29 9.60 2.16
CA VAL A 143 -3.72 9.28 3.48
C VAL A 143 -3.42 7.80 3.60
N SER A 144 -2.29 7.48 4.23
CA SER A 144 -1.97 6.10 4.58
C SER A 144 -2.58 5.77 5.94
N HIS A 145 -3.65 4.97 5.97
CA HIS A 145 -4.37 4.68 7.22
C HIS A 145 -3.53 3.95 8.28
N LYS A 146 -2.56 3.12 7.88
CA LYS A 146 -1.74 2.33 8.81
C LYS A 146 -0.87 3.20 9.74
N PRO A 147 -0.05 4.16 9.23
CA PRO A 147 0.67 5.11 10.09
C PRO A 147 -0.25 5.90 11.03
N VAL A 148 -1.42 6.34 10.54
CA VAL A 148 -2.39 7.09 11.36
C VAL A 148 -2.94 6.22 12.49
N ALA A 149 -3.29 4.97 12.23
CA ALA A 149 -3.77 4.04 13.25
C ALA A 149 -2.69 3.74 14.32
N VAL A 150 -1.42 3.62 13.92
CA VAL A 150 -0.30 3.48 14.88
C VAL A 150 -0.16 4.74 15.72
N ALA A 151 -0.17 5.92 15.11
CA ALA A 151 -0.11 7.21 15.81
C ALA A 151 -1.29 7.42 16.78
N ALA A 152 -2.45 6.88 16.43
CA ALA A 152 -3.68 6.90 17.21
C ALA A 152 -3.72 5.88 18.36
N GLY A 153 -2.68 5.04 18.52
CA GLY A 153 -2.66 4.01 19.55
C GLY A 153 -3.52 2.78 19.26
N LEU A 154 -3.99 2.58 18.02
CA LEU A 154 -4.86 1.46 17.64
C LEU A 154 -4.09 0.18 17.29
N GLY A 155 -2.77 0.18 17.46
CA GLY A 155 -1.93 -0.99 17.26
C GLY A 155 -0.51 -0.66 16.80
N GLN A 156 0.25 -1.71 16.46
CA GLN A 156 1.58 -1.59 15.86
C GLN A 156 1.69 -2.43 14.61
N MET A 157 2.64 -2.08 13.72
CA MET A 157 2.89 -2.84 12.52
C MET A 157 3.56 -4.18 12.85
N GLY A 158 2.94 -5.29 12.47
CA GLY A 158 3.58 -6.61 12.52
C GLY A 158 4.61 -6.80 11.40
N ILE A 159 5.42 -7.87 11.46
CA ILE A 159 6.41 -8.18 10.41
C ILE A 159 5.77 -8.42 9.03
N HIS A 160 4.48 -8.78 9.00
CA HIS A 160 3.69 -8.92 7.76
C HIS A 160 3.15 -7.58 7.22
N ARG A 161 3.56 -6.44 7.79
CA ARG A 161 3.17 -5.08 7.37
C ARG A 161 1.67 -4.77 7.48
N ASN A 162 0.93 -5.43 8.36
CA ASN A 162 -0.42 -4.98 8.77
C ASN A 162 -0.39 -4.52 10.22
N VAL A 163 -1.23 -3.55 10.55
CA VAL A 163 -1.45 -3.11 11.92
C VAL A 163 -2.12 -4.25 12.68
N ILE A 164 -1.58 -4.55 13.86
CA ILE A 164 -2.14 -5.53 14.79
C ILE A 164 -2.69 -4.73 15.96
N HIS A 165 -4.01 -4.75 16.13
CA HIS A 165 -4.69 -4.19 17.27
C HIS A 165 -4.47 -5.10 18.50
N PRO A 166 -4.22 -4.54 19.70
CA PRO A 166 -4.07 -5.30 20.96
C PRO A 166 -5.14 -6.36 21.18
N LYS A 167 -6.41 -5.93 21.03
CA LYS A 167 -7.59 -6.79 21.21
C LYS A 167 -7.96 -7.61 19.98
N PHE A 168 -8.25 -6.94 18.85
CA PHE A 168 -8.83 -7.58 17.66
C PHE A 168 -7.82 -8.26 16.73
N GLY A 169 -6.51 -8.14 17.00
CA GLY A 169 -5.47 -8.63 16.11
C GLY A 169 -5.39 -7.83 14.81
N ASN A 170 -5.01 -8.48 13.71
CA ASN A 170 -4.97 -7.84 12.39
C ASN A 170 -6.25 -8.04 11.57
N PHE A 171 -7.30 -8.63 12.14
CA PHE A 171 -8.61 -8.82 11.49
C PHE A 171 -9.43 -7.53 11.54
N ILE A 172 -8.81 -6.43 11.11
CA ILE A 172 -9.37 -5.09 11.13
C ILE A 172 -9.13 -4.39 9.80
N LEU A 173 -10.08 -3.55 9.39
CA LEU A 173 -9.87 -2.50 8.40
C LEU A 173 -9.82 -1.14 9.09
N LEU A 174 -9.16 -0.19 8.44
CA LEU A 174 -8.84 1.11 9.02
C LEU A 174 -9.56 2.20 8.25
N GLY A 175 -10.15 3.14 8.96
CA GLY A 175 -10.65 4.40 8.42
C GLY A 175 -9.91 5.59 9.02
N THR A 176 -9.90 6.69 8.30
CA THR A 176 -9.42 7.98 8.81
C THR A 176 -10.37 9.08 8.38
N ILE A 177 -10.72 10.01 9.26
CA ILE A 177 -11.50 11.21 8.93
C ILE A 177 -10.65 12.41 9.29
N LEU A 178 -10.62 13.41 8.42
CA LEU A 178 -9.93 14.68 8.65
C LEU A 178 -10.96 15.70 9.15
N ILE A 179 -10.70 16.40 10.24
CA ILE A 179 -11.61 17.42 10.78
C ILE A 179 -10.88 18.73 11.06
N ASP A 180 -11.59 19.86 11.04
CA ASP A 180 -11.03 21.21 11.16
C ASP A 180 -10.98 21.77 12.59
N VAL A 181 -11.29 20.94 13.58
CA VAL A 181 -11.30 21.27 15.01
C VAL A 181 -10.28 20.47 15.78
N GLU A 182 -9.82 21.03 16.89
CA GLU A 182 -8.96 20.32 17.85
C GLU A 182 -9.80 19.39 18.75
N VAL A 183 -9.16 18.39 19.34
CA VAL A 183 -9.76 17.53 20.37
C VAL A 183 -9.10 17.83 21.72
N THR A 184 -9.84 17.71 22.83
CA THR A 184 -9.31 17.97 24.18
C THR A 184 -8.13 17.07 24.55
N THR A 185 -8.15 15.81 24.09
CA THR A 185 -7.07 14.83 24.30
C THR A 185 -6.77 14.05 23.03
N TYR A 186 -5.48 13.89 22.70
CA TYR A 186 -5.01 13.06 21.58
C TYR A 186 -4.35 11.78 22.09
N HIS A 187 -4.53 10.68 21.35
CA HIS A 187 -4.01 9.37 21.73
C HIS A 187 -2.55 9.20 21.28
N GLN A 188 -1.77 8.40 22.01
CA GLN A 188 -0.37 8.11 21.70
C GLN A 188 -0.20 6.69 21.14
N PRO A 189 0.85 6.41 20.36
CA PRO A 189 1.21 5.04 20.04
C PRO A 189 1.31 4.18 21.30
N ILE A 190 0.83 2.94 21.23
CA ILE A 190 1.04 1.97 22.30
C ILE A 190 2.53 1.65 22.47
N ASP A 191 2.93 1.33 23.70
CA ASP A 191 4.32 1.16 24.14
C ASP A 191 4.91 -0.24 23.87
N TYR A 192 4.15 -1.13 23.23
CA TYR A 192 4.57 -2.47 22.85
C TYR A 192 4.06 -2.85 21.46
N ASN A 193 4.69 -3.85 20.81
CA ASN A 193 4.22 -4.40 19.54
C ASN A 193 3.42 -5.70 19.79
N PRO A 194 2.13 -5.80 19.41
CA PRO A 194 1.34 -7.02 19.59
C PRO A 194 1.81 -8.21 18.74
N CYS A 195 2.74 -8.02 17.80
CA CYS A 195 3.30 -9.11 17.02
C CYS A 195 4.06 -10.12 17.91
N LEU A 196 3.63 -11.39 17.89
CA LEU A 196 4.29 -12.46 18.64
C LEU A 196 5.62 -12.95 18.05
N GLU A 197 6.04 -12.38 16.91
CA GLU A 197 7.19 -12.83 16.12
C GLU A 197 7.21 -14.34 15.76
N CYS A 198 6.04 -15.00 15.79
CA CYS A 198 5.88 -16.44 15.59
C CYS A 198 6.28 -16.98 14.19
N LYS A 199 6.51 -16.07 13.22
CA LYS A 199 6.86 -16.35 11.81
C LYS A 199 5.85 -17.23 11.04
N LEU A 200 4.60 -17.36 11.51
CA LEU A 200 3.55 -18.07 10.77
C LEU A 200 3.23 -17.38 9.44
N CYS A 201 3.19 -16.05 9.42
CA CYS A 201 3.01 -15.26 8.20
C CYS A 201 4.15 -15.47 7.17
N VAL A 202 5.39 -15.64 7.63
CA VAL A 202 6.55 -16.00 6.79
C VAL A 202 6.35 -17.39 6.19
N SER A 203 6.00 -18.37 7.04
CA SER A 203 5.79 -19.75 6.62
C SER A 203 4.64 -19.91 5.63
N ALA A 204 3.57 -19.12 5.77
CA ALA A 204 2.39 -19.18 4.93
C ALA A 204 2.50 -18.37 3.63
N CYS A 205 3.34 -17.34 3.57
CA CYS A 205 3.41 -16.45 2.41
C CYS A 205 3.76 -17.22 1.13
N PRO A 206 2.88 -17.23 0.10
CA PRO A 206 3.07 -18.09 -1.07
C PRO A 206 4.24 -17.62 -1.95
N VAL A 207 4.55 -16.32 -1.93
CA VAL A 207 5.59 -15.68 -2.74
C VAL A 207 6.87 -15.34 -1.98
N GLY A 208 6.94 -15.67 -0.69
CA GLY A 208 8.11 -15.36 0.14
C GLY A 208 8.35 -13.87 0.35
N ALA A 209 7.28 -13.05 0.31
CA ALA A 209 7.39 -11.61 0.45
C ALA A 209 7.77 -11.14 1.87
N ILE A 210 7.62 -11.99 2.89
CA ILE A 210 7.90 -11.66 4.29
C ILE A 210 9.10 -12.49 4.73
N SER A 211 10.17 -11.85 5.19
CA SER A 211 11.39 -12.51 5.64
C SER A 211 11.39 -12.71 7.16
N THR A 212 12.20 -13.66 7.66
CA THR A 212 12.31 -13.94 9.10
C THR A 212 12.90 -12.78 9.90
N ASP A 213 13.70 -11.93 9.26
CA ASP A 213 14.31 -10.71 9.82
C ASP A 213 13.40 -9.46 9.73
N GLY A 214 12.16 -9.60 9.25
CA GLY A 214 11.18 -8.51 9.14
C GLY A 214 11.26 -7.70 7.84
N ASP A 215 12.18 -8.05 6.94
CA ASP A 215 12.22 -7.48 5.60
C ASP A 215 10.98 -7.89 4.78
N PHE A 216 10.57 -7.00 3.87
CA PHE A 216 9.36 -7.16 3.08
C PHE A 216 9.59 -6.85 1.60
N ASN A 217 9.49 -7.88 0.75
CA ASN A 217 9.53 -7.72 -0.71
C ASN A 217 8.16 -7.27 -1.22
N PHE A 218 7.99 -5.96 -1.35
CA PHE A 218 6.75 -5.34 -1.82
C PHE A 218 6.37 -5.81 -3.23
N SER A 219 7.32 -5.83 -4.16
CA SER A 219 7.10 -6.30 -5.54
C SER A 219 6.49 -7.71 -5.58
N ALA A 220 7.04 -8.67 -4.81
CA ALA A 220 6.53 -10.03 -4.78
C ALA A 220 5.07 -10.10 -4.28
N CYS A 221 4.77 -9.40 -3.17
CA CYS A 221 3.41 -9.32 -2.64
C CYS A 221 2.47 -8.62 -3.63
N TYR A 222 2.91 -7.51 -4.21
CA TYR A 222 2.15 -6.69 -5.15
C TYR A 222 1.76 -7.49 -6.40
N THR A 223 2.73 -8.10 -7.06
CA THR A 223 2.52 -8.88 -8.30
C THR A 223 1.51 -10.01 -8.12
N HIS A 224 1.54 -10.70 -6.97
CA HIS A 224 0.63 -11.80 -6.72
C HIS A 224 -0.69 -11.36 -6.09
N ASN A 225 -0.65 -10.73 -4.91
CA ASN A 225 -1.85 -10.40 -4.16
C ASN A 225 -2.77 -9.43 -4.93
N TYR A 226 -2.17 -8.45 -5.60
CA TYR A 226 -2.87 -7.41 -6.33
C TYR A 226 -2.92 -7.70 -7.85
N ARG A 227 -2.81 -8.98 -8.25
CA ARG A 227 -2.86 -9.40 -9.66
C ARG A 227 -4.09 -8.87 -10.38
N GLU A 228 -5.22 -8.74 -9.69
CA GLU A 228 -6.50 -8.31 -10.25
C GLU A 228 -6.81 -6.83 -10.00
N PHE A 229 -5.80 -6.05 -9.59
CA PHE A 229 -5.88 -4.60 -9.36
C PHE A 229 -5.21 -3.82 -10.50
N LEU A 230 -5.09 -2.49 -10.34
CA LEU A 230 -4.53 -1.53 -11.29
C LEU A 230 -3.31 -2.05 -12.07
N GLY A 231 -2.26 -2.50 -11.37
CA GLY A 231 -1.03 -2.95 -12.03
C GLY A 231 -1.21 -4.20 -12.88
N GLY A 232 -1.93 -5.21 -12.37
CA GLY A 232 -2.20 -6.42 -13.13
C GLY A 232 -3.23 -6.24 -14.24
N PHE A 233 -4.14 -5.28 -14.12
CA PHE A 233 -5.01 -4.87 -15.22
C PHE A 233 -4.21 -4.20 -16.34
N THR A 234 -3.27 -3.30 -16.02
CA THR A 234 -2.37 -2.71 -17.04
C THR A 234 -1.55 -3.78 -17.76
N ASP A 235 -0.92 -4.71 -17.03
CA ASP A 235 -0.20 -5.87 -17.61
C ASP A 235 -1.10 -6.73 -18.51
N TRP A 236 -2.34 -6.96 -18.09
CA TRP A 236 -3.31 -7.72 -18.86
C TRP A 236 -3.68 -7.01 -20.17
N VAL A 237 -3.91 -5.69 -20.15
CA VAL A 237 -4.20 -4.89 -21.35
C VAL A 237 -3.00 -4.86 -22.29
N GLU A 238 -1.79 -4.65 -21.77
CA GLU A 238 -0.55 -4.70 -22.56
C GLU A 238 -0.40 -6.06 -23.24
N THR A 239 -0.63 -7.16 -22.51
CA THR A 239 -0.62 -8.52 -23.08
C THR A 239 -1.63 -8.69 -24.21
N VAL A 240 -2.83 -8.08 -24.11
CA VAL A 240 -3.83 -8.09 -25.18
C VAL A 240 -3.33 -7.32 -26.40
N VAL A 241 -2.72 -6.15 -26.21
CA VAL A 241 -2.21 -5.28 -27.29
C VAL A 241 -1.00 -5.89 -27.99
N GLU A 242 -0.10 -6.53 -27.25
CA GLU A 242 1.14 -7.13 -27.77
C GLU A 242 0.90 -8.48 -28.46
N SER A 243 -0.18 -9.18 -28.11
CA SER A 243 -0.54 -10.46 -28.74
C SER A 243 -1.00 -10.25 -30.19
N LYS A 244 -0.40 -10.97 -31.15
CA LYS A 244 -0.73 -10.86 -32.58
C LYS A 244 -2.11 -11.41 -32.92
N ASN A 245 -2.59 -12.39 -32.16
CA ASN A 245 -3.87 -13.05 -32.36
C ASN A 245 -4.36 -13.78 -31.10
N ARG A 246 -5.59 -14.28 -31.14
CA ARG A 246 -6.22 -15.03 -30.04
C ARG A 246 -5.38 -16.21 -29.53
N ARG A 247 -4.66 -16.93 -30.41
CA ARG A 247 -3.88 -18.11 -30.02
C ARG A 247 -2.69 -17.72 -29.16
N GLU A 248 -1.95 -16.69 -29.56
CA GLU A 248 -0.83 -16.14 -28.77
C GLU A 248 -1.33 -15.59 -27.44
N TYR A 249 -2.42 -14.80 -27.45
CA TYR A 249 -3.03 -14.29 -26.22
C TYR A 249 -3.38 -15.42 -25.24
N ARG A 250 -3.94 -16.55 -25.73
CA ARG A 250 -4.29 -17.71 -24.89
C ARG A 250 -3.10 -18.50 -24.35
N GLN A 251 -1.90 -18.31 -24.89
CA GLN A 251 -0.67 -18.84 -24.30
C GLN A 251 -0.25 -18.01 -23.07
N HIS A 252 -0.53 -16.71 -23.07
CA HIS A 252 -0.22 -15.79 -21.98
C HIS A 252 -1.33 -15.72 -20.93
N VAL A 253 -2.60 -15.67 -21.36
CA VAL A 253 -3.76 -15.49 -20.48
C VAL A 253 -4.81 -16.57 -20.76
N SER A 254 -5.01 -17.43 -19.77
CA SER A 254 -6.03 -18.48 -19.79
C SER A 254 -7.47 -17.93 -19.75
N ALA A 255 -8.45 -18.79 -19.98
CA ALA A 255 -9.86 -18.38 -19.97
C ALA A 255 -10.34 -17.99 -18.57
N ASP A 256 -9.89 -18.73 -17.55
CA ASP A 256 -10.14 -18.48 -16.14
C ASP A 256 -9.48 -17.18 -15.67
N GLU A 257 -8.28 -16.85 -16.14
CA GLU A 257 -7.67 -15.54 -15.87
C GLU A 257 -8.47 -14.39 -16.47
N SER A 258 -8.95 -14.52 -17.71
CA SER A 258 -9.83 -13.51 -18.32
C SER A 258 -11.13 -13.35 -17.53
N ALA A 259 -11.76 -14.46 -17.10
CA ALA A 259 -12.99 -14.43 -16.32
C ALA A 259 -12.77 -13.81 -14.93
N SER A 260 -11.65 -14.11 -14.29
CA SER A 260 -11.28 -13.56 -12.98
C SER A 260 -10.98 -12.06 -13.05
N MET A 261 -10.35 -11.58 -14.13
CA MET A 261 -10.21 -10.14 -14.41
C MET A 261 -11.57 -9.46 -14.61
N TRP A 262 -12.45 -10.05 -15.44
CA TRP A 262 -13.80 -9.52 -15.65
C TRP A 262 -14.57 -9.39 -14.34
N GLN A 263 -14.51 -10.41 -13.48
CA GLN A 263 -15.18 -10.39 -12.19
C GLN A 263 -14.63 -9.29 -11.28
N SER A 264 -13.30 -9.11 -11.26
CA SER A 264 -12.63 -8.03 -10.53
C SER A 264 -13.14 -6.64 -10.94
N LEU A 265 -13.32 -6.42 -12.25
CA LEU A 265 -13.83 -5.16 -12.78
C LEU A 265 -15.33 -4.94 -12.51
N SER A 266 -16.10 -6.02 -12.40
CA SER A 266 -17.57 -5.96 -12.31
C SER A 266 -18.09 -5.83 -10.88
N TYR A 267 -17.33 -6.35 -9.89
CA TYR A 267 -17.79 -6.45 -8.50
C TYR A 267 -16.85 -5.77 -7.49
N GLY A 268 -15.57 -5.59 -7.82
CA GLY A 268 -14.56 -5.01 -6.93
C GLY A 268 -13.26 -5.78 -7.02
N ALA A 269 -12.14 -5.10 -6.73
CA ALA A 269 -10.86 -5.73 -6.99
C ALA A 269 -10.60 -6.90 -6.04
N ASN A 270 -10.13 -8.01 -6.61
CA ASN A 270 -10.02 -9.28 -5.94
C ASN A 270 -8.59 -9.55 -5.45
N TYR A 271 -8.41 -9.70 -4.15
CA TYR A 271 -7.16 -10.11 -3.53
C TYR A 271 -6.89 -11.59 -3.80
N LYS A 272 -5.67 -11.93 -4.25
CA LYS A 272 -5.27 -13.34 -4.44
C LYS A 272 -4.92 -14.03 -3.14
N ALA A 273 -4.41 -13.31 -2.14
CA ALA A 273 -3.90 -13.91 -0.91
C ALA A 273 -4.12 -13.01 0.32
N ALA A 274 -4.71 -13.58 1.37
CA ALA A 274 -4.79 -12.98 2.71
C ALA A 274 -3.99 -13.78 3.75
N TYR A 275 -3.02 -14.59 3.31
CA TYR A 275 -2.47 -15.68 4.13
C TYR A 275 -1.76 -15.18 5.38
N CYS A 276 -1.03 -14.08 5.27
CA CYS A 276 -0.35 -13.50 6.43
C CYS A 276 -1.32 -12.94 7.48
N MET A 277 -2.54 -12.56 7.07
CA MET A 277 -3.61 -12.15 7.98
C MET A 277 -4.27 -13.37 8.62
N ALA A 278 -4.72 -14.31 7.78
CA ALA A 278 -5.37 -15.55 8.18
C ALA A 278 -4.63 -16.30 9.30
N VAL A 279 -3.31 -16.47 9.15
CA VAL A 279 -2.50 -17.26 10.08
C VAL A 279 -2.02 -16.49 11.31
N CYS A 280 -2.32 -15.20 11.41
CA CYS A 280 -1.85 -14.37 12.53
C CYS A 280 -2.66 -14.71 13.79
N PRO A 281 -2.02 -15.19 14.87
CA PRO A 281 -2.72 -15.47 16.12
C PRO A 281 -2.67 -14.29 17.09
N ALA A 282 -2.08 -13.16 16.71
CA ALA A 282 -1.94 -12.02 17.61
C ALA A 282 -3.29 -11.32 17.84
N GLY A 283 -3.51 -10.84 19.07
CA GLY A 283 -4.75 -10.22 19.52
C GLY A 283 -5.38 -10.97 20.69
N GLU A 284 -5.82 -10.26 21.74
CA GLU A 284 -6.47 -10.87 22.91
C GLU A 284 -7.68 -11.74 22.52
N ASP A 285 -8.49 -11.27 21.57
CA ASP A 285 -9.68 -11.99 21.07
C ASP A 285 -9.32 -13.10 20.05
N VAL A 286 -8.04 -13.25 19.69
CA VAL A 286 -7.57 -14.11 18.59
C VAL A 286 -6.66 -15.24 19.07
N ILE A 287 -5.88 -14.99 20.12
CA ILE A 287 -4.69 -15.79 20.46
C ILE A 287 -5.01 -17.14 21.12
N ALA A 288 -6.20 -17.29 21.70
CA ALA A 288 -6.54 -18.45 22.53
C ALA A 288 -6.37 -19.81 21.82
N PRO A 289 -6.88 -20.04 20.58
CA PRO A 289 -6.68 -21.32 19.90
C PRO A 289 -5.21 -21.67 19.68
N PHE A 290 -4.36 -20.68 19.37
CA PHE A 290 -2.93 -20.89 19.14
C PHE A 290 -2.15 -21.26 20.42
N LEU A 291 -2.54 -20.70 21.57
CA LEU A 291 -1.90 -21.01 22.85
C LEU A 291 -2.39 -22.34 23.44
N GLN A 292 -3.68 -22.64 23.29
CA GLN A 292 -4.28 -23.84 23.89
C GLN A 292 -4.01 -25.09 23.05
N GLN A 293 -4.08 -24.98 21.72
CA GLN A 293 -4.06 -26.12 20.79
C GLN A 293 -3.21 -25.78 19.56
N ARG A 294 -1.90 -25.62 19.78
CA ARG A 294 -0.99 -25.14 18.73
C ARG A 294 -0.92 -26.08 17.51
N LYS A 295 -0.95 -27.40 17.72
CA LYS A 295 -0.84 -28.36 16.60
C LYS A 295 -2.09 -28.31 15.73
N GLU A 296 -3.24 -28.23 16.37
CA GLU A 296 -4.56 -28.12 15.76
C GLU A 296 -4.65 -26.80 14.99
N PHE A 297 -4.22 -25.68 15.58
CA PHE A 297 -4.15 -24.38 14.89
C PHE A 297 -3.32 -24.43 13.60
N ILE A 298 -2.15 -25.08 13.63
CA ILE A 298 -1.33 -25.27 12.43
C ILE A 298 -2.09 -26.10 11.39
N GLN A 299 -2.72 -27.19 11.80
CA GLN A 299 -3.41 -28.11 10.91
C GLN A 299 -4.67 -27.50 10.27
N GLU A 300 -5.41 -26.67 11.00
CA GLU A 300 -6.69 -26.11 10.56
C GLU A 300 -6.54 -24.76 9.87
N VAL A 301 -5.58 -23.92 10.29
CA VAL A 301 -5.44 -22.55 9.77
C VAL A 301 -4.27 -22.42 8.80
N VAL A 302 -3.12 -22.99 9.13
CA VAL A 302 -1.88 -22.76 8.35
C VAL A 302 -1.77 -23.72 7.18
N LYS A 303 -1.97 -25.01 7.42
CA LYS A 303 -1.79 -26.07 6.42
C LYS A 303 -2.70 -25.91 5.21
N PRO A 304 -4.00 -25.61 5.34
CA PRO A 304 -4.87 -25.49 4.16
C PRO A 304 -4.41 -24.41 3.18
N LEU A 305 -3.85 -23.30 3.67
CA LEU A 305 -3.31 -22.23 2.82
C LEU A 305 -2.00 -22.63 2.13
N GLN A 306 -1.12 -23.34 2.85
CA GLN A 306 0.14 -23.86 2.29
C GLN A 306 -0.10 -24.94 1.23
N GLU A 307 -1.05 -25.82 1.47
CA GLU A 307 -1.32 -27.02 0.68
C GLU A 307 -2.26 -26.76 -0.51
N LYS A 308 -3.00 -25.65 -0.49
CA LYS A 308 -3.86 -25.21 -1.60
C LYS A 308 -3.12 -25.23 -2.94
N GLU A 309 -3.68 -25.91 -3.93
CA GLU A 309 -3.24 -25.84 -5.32
C GLU A 309 -3.80 -24.59 -5.98
N GLU A 310 -2.91 -23.72 -6.48
CA GLU A 310 -3.29 -22.46 -7.10
C GLU A 310 -2.17 -21.91 -7.99
N THR A 311 -2.54 -20.96 -8.84
CA THR A 311 -1.60 -20.19 -9.65
C THR A 311 -0.96 -19.08 -8.84
N ILE A 312 0.38 -19.07 -8.79
CA ILE A 312 1.19 -18.02 -8.17
C ILE A 312 1.84 -17.17 -9.25
N TYR A 313 1.58 -15.88 -9.19
CA TYR A 313 2.05 -14.89 -10.16
C TYR A 313 3.36 -14.28 -9.71
N VAL A 314 4.37 -14.35 -10.56
CA VAL A 314 5.71 -13.83 -10.26
C VAL A 314 6.27 -13.08 -11.46
N VAL A 315 7.17 -12.14 -11.21
CA VAL A 315 7.95 -11.52 -12.29
C VAL A 315 9.12 -12.44 -12.65
N PRO A 316 9.43 -12.66 -13.94
CA PRO A 316 10.57 -13.48 -14.35
C PRO A 316 11.89 -13.07 -13.70
N GLY A 317 12.64 -14.04 -13.19
CA GLY A 317 13.94 -13.84 -12.54
C GLY A 317 13.90 -13.23 -11.14
N SER A 318 12.71 -13.05 -10.56
CA SER A 318 12.55 -12.54 -9.19
C SER A 318 12.91 -13.57 -8.12
N ASP A 319 13.19 -13.09 -6.91
CA ASP A 319 13.38 -13.94 -5.72
C ASP A 319 12.12 -14.77 -5.43
N ALA A 320 10.94 -14.22 -5.73
CA ALA A 320 9.65 -14.89 -5.55
C ALA A 320 9.53 -16.14 -6.45
N GLU A 321 9.98 -16.07 -7.71
CA GLU A 321 9.94 -17.21 -8.63
C GLU A 321 10.78 -18.40 -8.10
N ALA A 322 12.00 -18.10 -7.64
CA ALA A 322 12.87 -19.11 -7.04
C ALA A 322 12.28 -19.64 -5.71
N TYR A 323 11.67 -18.77 -4.92
CA TYR A 323 11.05 -19.14 -3.65
C TYR A 323 9.90 -20.12 -3.83
N VAL A 324 8.94 -19.83 -4.72
CA VAL A 324 7.75 -20.68 -4.94
C VAL A 324 8.17 -22.07 -5.39
N SER A 325 9.05 -22.14 -6.39
CA SER A 325 9.54 -23.41 -6.96
C SER A 325 10.20 -24.31 -5.92
N ARG A 326 10.89 -23.72 -4.93
CA ARG A 326 11.56 -24.45 -3.84
C ARG A 326 10.61 -24.81 -2.71
N ARG A 327 9.75 -23.87 -2.28
CA ARG A 327 8.97 -23.97 -1.03
C ARG A 327 7.60 -24.60 -1.23
N PHE A 328 7.00 -24.39 -2.39
CA PHE A 328 5.64 -24.81 -2.76
C PHE A 328 5.62 -25.39 -4.19
N PRO A 329 6.34 -26.49 -4.45
CA PRO A 329 6.49 -27.05 -5.81
C PRO A 329 5.17 -27.53 -6.43
N HIS A 330 4.13 -27.75 -5.62
CA HIS A 330 2.77 -28.10 -6.07
C HIS A 330 1.94 -26.90 -6.53
N LYS A 331 2.39 -25.66 -6.27
CA LYS A 331 1.71 -24.45 -6.74
C LYS A 331 2.21 -24.09 -8.14
N GLN A 332 1.30 -23.75 -9.05
CA GLN A 332 1.65 -23.47 -10.43
C GLN A 332 2.25 -22.06 -10.56
N VAL A 333 3.51 -21.96 -10.95
CA VAL A 333 4.14 -20.66 -11.23
C VAL A 333 3.68 -20.11 -12.58
N LYS A 334 3.22 -18.86 -12.60
CA LYS A 334 2.88 -18.10 -13.80
C LYS A 334 3.68 -16.80 -13.85
N GLN A 335 4.49 -16.67 -14.89
CA GLN A 335 5.25 -15.45 -15.15
C GLN A 335 4.35 -14.36 -15.72
N VAL A 336 4.51 -13.13 -15.21
CA VAL A 336 3.76 -11.93 -15.64
C VAL A 336 4.69 -10.72 -15.73
N GLY A 337 4.26 -9.67 -16.41
CA GLY A 337 5.02 -8.42 -16.53
C GLY A 337 5.14 -7.66 -15.21
N ASN A 338 6.14 -6.78 -15.16
CA ASN A 338 6.32 -5.85 -14.05
C ASN A 338 5.51 -4.57 -14.30
N SER A 339 4.46 -4.36 -13.51
CA SER A 339 3.61 -3.17 -13.59
C SER A 339 4.07 -1.99 -12.71
N LEU A 340 5.19 -2.13 -11.98
CA LEU A 340 5.77 -1.07 -11.14
C LEU A 340 6.82 -0.25 -11.91
N GLN A 341 6.50 0.14 -13.15
CA GLN A 341 7.43 0.90 -14.00
C GLN A 341 7.40 2.40 -13.67
N PRO A 342 8.55 3.03 -13.38
CA PRO A 342 8.58 4.44 -13.02
C PRO A 342 8.34 5.34 -14.23
N LYS A 343 7.57 6.42 -14.03
CA LYS A 343 7.31 7.46 -15.03
C LYS A 343 8.14 8.74 -14.85
N SER A 344 8.90 8.81 -13.77
CA SER A 344 9.77 9.94 -13.40
C SER A 344 11.03 9.41 -12.72
N ILE A 345 12.11 10.20 -12.71
CA ILE A 345 13.36 9.83 -12.03
C ILE A 345 13.15 9.77 -10.52
N ARG A 346 12.37 10.70 -9.97
CA ARG A 346 12.00 10.65 -8.55
C ARG A 346 11.23 9.36 -8.22
N GLY A 347 10.28 8.98 -9.09
CA GLY A 347 9.53 7.72 -8.94
C GLY A 347 10.42 6.49 -9.07
N PHE A 348 11.40 6.51 -9.97
CA PHE A 348 12.42 5.45 -10.10
C PHE A 348 13.23 5.28 -8.82
N LEU A 349 13.81 6.37 -8.30
CA LEU A 349 14.62 6.34 -7.08
C LEU A 349 13.82 5.88 -5.86
N TRP A 350 12.59 6.37 -5.72
CA TRP A 350 11.68 5.96 -4.64
C TRP A 350 11.20 4.52 -4.77
N GLY A 351 10.98 4.03 -6.01
CA GLY A 351 10.51 2.67 -6.28
C GLY A 351 11.59 1.58 -6.20
N MET A 352 12.87 1.96 -6.14
CA MET A 352 13.98 1.00 -6.06
C MET A 352 13.88 0.04 -4.86
N PRO A 353 13.75 0.52 -3.62
CA PRO A 353 13.58 -0.37 -2.47
C PRO A 353 12.36 -1.31 -2.61
N LEU A 354 11.30 -0.88 -3.30
CA LEU A 354 10.06 -1.66 -3.45
C LEU A 354 10.19 -2.84 -4.42
N THR A 355 11.13 -2.76 -5.36
CA THR A 355 11.34 -3.76 -6.42
C THR A 355 12.66 -4.52 -6.27
N PHE A 356 13.45 -4.20 -5.25
CA PHE A 356 14.76 -4.80 -5.00
C PHE A 356 14.67 -6.31 -4.68
N GLN A 357 15.52 -7.09 -5.35
CA GLN A 357 15.65 -8.54 -5.18
C GLN A 357 16.87 -8.81 -4.30
N ARG A 358 16.64 -8.95 -2.99
CA ARG A 358 17.69 -9.06 -1.98
C ARG A 358 18.58 -10.28 -2.20
N ASP A 359 18.05 -11.41 -2.67
CA ASP A 359 18.84 -12.62 -2.84
C ASP A 359 19.78 -12.52 -4.05
N GLN A 360 19.38 -11.79 -5.09
CA GLN A 360 20.24 -11.48 -6.24
C GLN A 360 21.42 -10.58 -5.87
N SER A 361 21.28 -9.78 -4.81
CA SER A 361 22.32 -8.86 -4.35
C SER A 361 23.38 -9.48 -3.42
N LYS A 362 23.29 -10.78 -3.08
CA LYS A 362 24.17 -11.46 -2.10
C LYS A 362 25.67 -11.23 -2.28
N ARG A 363 26.14 -11.07 -3.51
CA ARG A 363 27.56 -10.89 -3.86
C ARG A 363 27.90 -9.45 -4.25
N LEU A 364 26.96 -8.53 -4.10
CA LEU A 364 27.11 -7.14 -4.47
C LEU A 364 27.36 -6.27 -3.23
N ASN A 365 28.48 -5.57 -3.25
CA ASN A 365 28.82 -4.54 -2.28
C ASN A 365 29.35 -3.35 -3.08
N ALA A 366 28.48 -2.38 -3.35
CA ALA A 366 28.81 -1.24 -4.19
C ALA A 366 27.98 0.00 -3.86
N THR A 367 28.63 1.15 -3.99
CA THR A 367 28.03 2.48 -4.01
C THR A 367 27.93 2.96 -5.46
N TYR A 368 26.75 3.41 -5.87
CA TYR A 368 26.45 3.93 -7.20
C TYR A 368 26.09 5.40 -7.10
N HIS A 369 26.73 6.26 -7.89
CA HIS A 369 26.31 7.65 -8.04
C HIS A 369 25.54 7.82 -9.34
N PHE A 370 24.28 8.23 -9.24
CA PHE A 370 23.47 8.60 -10.39
C PHE A 370 23.47 10.12 -10.56
N THR A 371 23.67 10.58 -11.79
CA THR A 371 23.48 11.97 -12.20
C THR A 371 22.51 11.99 -13.36
N PHE A 372 21.28 12.41 -13.09
CA PHE A 372 20.29 12.62 -14.12
C PHE A 372 20.36 14.06 -14.62
N LEU A 373 20.34 14.22 -15.94
CA LEU A 373 20.35 15.51 -16.64
C LEU A 373 19.03 15.69 -17.41
N GLY A 374 18.80 16.88 -17.95
CA GLY A 374 17.65 17.14 -18.82
C GLY A 374 16.41 17.55 -18.06
N ALA A 375 15.27 16.91 -18.34
CA ALA A 375 13.96 17.34 -17.87
C ALA A 375 13.74 17.16 -16.35
N GLU A 376 14.41 16.18 -15.75
CA GLU A 376 14.35 15.90 -14.30
C GLU A 376 15.77 15.76 -13.75
N PRO A 377 16.50 16.88 -13.57
CA PRO A 377 17.86 16.83 -13.11
C PRO A 377 17.90 16.46 -11.63
N CYS A 378 18.64 15.42 -11.28
CA CYS A 378 18.90 15.08 -9.89
C CYS A 378 20.21 14.32 -9.72
N LYS A 379 20.71 14.30 -8.49
CA LYS A 379 21.83 13.46 -8.07
C LYS A 379 21.34 12.52 -6.99
N ALA A 380 21.74 11.27 -7.06
CA ALA A 380 21.38 10.29 -6.04
C ALA A 380 22.53 9.30 -5.81
N THR A 381 22.58 8.77 -4.60
CA THR A 381 23.49 7.71 -4.20
C THR A 381 22.68 6.47 -3.90
N VAL A 382 22.98 5.36 -4.58
CA VAL A 382 22.38 4.06 -4.30
C VAL A 382 23.45 3.16 -3.71
N ILE A 383 23.22 2.65 -2.50
CA ILE A 383 24.16 1.80 -1.78
C ILE A 383 23.54 0.42 -1.68
N ILE A 384 24.20 -0.60 -2.26
CA ILE A 384 23.81 -2.00 -2.11
C ILE A 384 24.90 -2.71 -1.30
N ARG A 385 24.53 -3.21 -0.13
CA ARG A 385 25.45 -3.90 0.78
C ARG A 385 24.65 -4.82 1.72
N ASN A 386 25.20 -5.99 2.03
CA ASN A 386 24.59 -6.95 2.96
C ASN A 386 23.12 -7.27 2.64
N GLN A 387 22.79 -7.40 1.35
CA GLN A 387 21.43 -7.63 0.86
C GLN A 387 20.41 -6.53 1.22
N THR A 388 20.89 -5.30 1.42
CA THR A 388 20.05 -4.12 1.62
C THR A 388 20.32 -3.10 0.52
N LEU A 389 19.34 -2.25 0.25
CA LEU A 389 19.44 -1.15 -0.68
C LEU A 389 19.02 0.15 0.02
N GLN A 390 19.87 1.17 -0.09
CA GLN A 390 19.60 2.52 0.40
C GLN A 390 19.69 3.49 -0.76
N VAL A 391 18.80 4.48 -0.78
CA VAL A 391 18.80 5.57 -1.76
C VAL A 391 18.88 6.88 -0.98
N GLU A 392 19.87 7.70 -1.29
CA GLU A 392 20.11 9.00 -0.67
C GLU A 392 20.17 10.09 -1.74
N ASP A 393 19.69 11.29 -1.37
CA ASP A 393 19.78 12.46 -2.23
C ASP A 393 21.23 12.99 -2.27
N GLY A 394 21.69 13.33 -3.48
CA GLY A 394 23.06 13.80 -3.71
C GLY A 394 24.08 12.69 -3.93
N HIS A 395 25.35 13.08 -4.01
CA HIS A 395 26.50 12.16 -4.14
C HIS A 395 27.20 12.06 -2.80
N ILE A 396 26.99 10.94 -2.10
CA ILE A 396 27.49 10.68 -0.77
C ILE A 396 28.61 9.64 -0.86
N GLY A 397 29.74 9.92 -0.21
CA GLY A 397 30.92 9.04 -0.22
C GLY A 397 31.56 8.87 -1.60
N ILE A 398 32.21 7.73 -1.81
CA ILE A 398 32.93 7.41 -3.06
C ILE A 398 32.16 6.32 -3.81
N ALA A 399 31.79 6.60 -5.06
CA ALA A 399 31.16 5.61 -5.92
C ALA A 399 32.14 4.57 -6.45
N ASN A 400 31.68 3.32 -6.50
CA ASN A 400 32.31 2.26 -7.29
C ASN A 400 31.92 2.35 -8.77
N LEU A 401 30.77 2.96 -9.07
CA LEU A 401 30.30 3.25 -10.41
C LEU A 401 29.50 4.56 -10.41
N SER A 402 29.89 5.51 -11.26
CA SER A 402 29.11 6.72 -11.52
C SER A 402 28.41 6.61 -12.88
N ILE A 403 27.13 6.94 -12.89
CA ILE A 403 26.23 6.85 -14.04
C ILE A 403 25.67 8.24 -14.28
N THR A 404 25.94 8.81 -15.45
CA THR A 404 25.33 10.07 -15.89
C THR A 404 24.41 9.79 -17.05
N ALA A 405 23.13 10.12 -16.93
CA ALA A 405 22.12 9.83 -17.95
C ALA A 405 21.19 11.01 -18.17
N ASP A 406 20.77 11.23 -19.43
CA ASP A 406 19.59 12.03 -19.72
C ASP A 406 18.34 11.35 -19.13
N SER A 407 17.52 12.10 -18.39
CA SER A 407 16.40 11.56 -17.61
C SER A 407 15.38 10.83 -18.49
N GLN A 408 14.99 11.41 -19.63
CA GLN A 408 14.03 10.81 -20.54
C GLN A 408 14.59 9.55 -21.21
N THR A 409 15.86 9.58 -21.60
CA THR A 409 16.53 8.40 -22.18
C THR A 409 16.60 7.25 -21.18
N TRP A 410 16.87 7.54 -19.91
CA TRP A 410 16.87 6.53 -18.85
C TRP A 410 15.49 5.92 -18.63
N LEU A 411 14.43 6.74 -18.55
CA LEU A 411 13.06 6.25 -18.39
C LEU A 411 12.62 5.37 -19.56
N LYS A 412 12.94 5.76 -20.81
CA LYS A 412 12.66 4.93 -22.00
C LYS A 412 13.42 3.61 -22.01
N PHE A 413 14.64 3.60 -21.46
CA PHE A 413 15.37 2.35 -21.26
C PHE A 413 14.66 1.43 -20.25
N LEU A 414 14.21 1.97 -19.11
CA LEU A 414 13.45 1.20 -18.12
C LEU A 414 12.12 0.66 -18.67
N ALA A 415 11.46 1.45 -19.52
CA ALA A 415 10.23 1.05 -20.24
C ALA A 415 10.47 0.11 -21.43
N LYS A 416 11.72 -0.36 -21.64
CA LYS A 416 12.13 -1.22 -22.77
C LYS A 416 11.91 -0.63 -24.17
N GLU A 417 11.63 0.67 -24.26
CA GLU A 417 11.48 1.39 -25.54
C GLU A 417 12.83 1.70 -26.20
N GLN A 418 13.93 1.71 -25.43
CA GLN A 418 15.27 1.99 -25.94
C GLN A 418 16.32 1.03 -25.42
N ASN A 419 17.27 0.67 -26.28
CA ASN A 419 18.40 -0.17 -25.91
C ASN A 419 19.52 0.66 -25.26
N ILE A 420 19.98 0.24 -24.08
CA ILE A 420 21.04 0.92 -23.31
C ILE A 420 22.36 1.06 -24.08
N VAL A 421 22.72 0.09 -24.93
CA VAL A 421 23.95 0.11 -25.73
C VAL A 421 23.92 1.28 -26.70
N TRP A 422 22.78 1.50 -27.36
CA TRP A 422 22.59 2.63 -28.27
C TRP A 422 22.61 3.98 -27.54
N ALA A 423 22.06 4.03 -26.32
CA ALA A 423 22.10 5.24 -25.50
C ALA A 423 23.54 5.58 -25.03
N ILE A 424 24.35 4.57 -24.71
CA ILE A 424 25.78 4.73 -24.39
C ILE A 424 26.56 5.21 -25.61
N LEU A 425 26.35 4.60 -26.79
CA LEU A 425 27.03 4.99 -28.03
C LEU A 425 26.71 6.44 -28.44
N ARG A 426 25.48 6.90 -28.20
CA ARG A 426 25.06 8.30 -28.43
C ARG A 426 25.47 9.26 -27.31
N GLN A 427 26.29 8.82 -26.35
CA GLN A 427 26.74 9.57 -25.17
C GLN A 427 25.61 10.14 -24.29
N LYS A 428 24.38 9.61 -24.43
CA LYS A 428 23.25 9.98 -23.58
C LYS A 428 23.28 9.28 -22.22
N ILE A 429 24.03 8.18 -22.12
CA ILE A 429 24.42 7.53 -20.88
C ILE A 429 25.94 7.43 -20.86
N ARG A 430 26.57 7.93 -19.80
CA ARG A 430 28.01 7.89 -19.57
C ARG A 430 28.27 7.13 -18.28
N LEU A 431 29.23 6.22 -18.32
CA LEU A 431 29.61 5.38 -17.19
C LEU A 431 31.06 5.67 -16.81
N GLN A 432 31.32 5.87 -15.53
CA GLN A 432 32.66 5.97 -14.96
C GLN A 432 32.83 4.88 -13.91
N GLY A 433 33.57 3.82 -14.23
CA GLY A 433 33.75 2.66 -13.37
C GLY A 433 33.66 1.34 -14.15
N LYS A 434 33.55 0.22 -13.44
CA LYS A 434 33.53 -1.11 -14.05
C LYS A 434 32.12 -1.47 -14.56
N LEU A 435 31.97 -1.69 -15.87
CA LEU A 435 30.68 -2.05 -16.51
C LEU A 435 29.97 -3.25 -15.86
N ARG A 436 30.73 -4.24 -15.36
CA ARG A 436 30.19 -5.39 -14.63
C ARG A 436 29.32 -5.01 -13.42
N LEU A 437 29.56 -3.85 -12.81
CA LEU A 437 28.76 -3.36 -11.68
C LEU A 437 27.39 -2.87 -12.13
N LEU A 438 27.24 -2.36 -13.36
CA LEU A 438 25.95 -1.99 -13.92
C LEU A 438 25.10 -3.24 -14.22
N LEU A 439 25.73 -4.30 -14.74
CA LEU A 439 25.06 -5.58 -14.96
C LEU A 439 24.63 -6.22 -13.63
N ALA A 440 25.52 -6.24 -12.64
CA ALA A 440 25.21 -6.72 -11.30
C ALA A 440 24.08 -5.91 -10.64
N PHE A 441 24.06 -4.60 -10.83
CA PHE A 441 22.97 -3.73 -10.39
C PHE A 441 21.65 -4.12 -11.05
N GLY A 442 21.63 -4.26 -12.37
CA GLY A 442 20.43 -4.64 -13.12
C GLY A 442 19.86 -6.00 -12.73
N MET A 443 20.70 -6.96 -12.30
CA MET A 443 20.23 -8.26 -11.79
C MET A 443 19.52 -8.16 -10.44
N CYS A 444 19.70 -7.07 -9.68
CA CYS A 444 19.03 -6.86 -8.41
C CYS A 444 17.58 -6.38 -8.56
N PHE A 445 17.09 -6.21 -9.78
CA PHE A 445 15.73 -5.76 -10.07
C PHE A 445 15.09 -6.70 -11.10
N PRO A 446 13.80 -7.02 -10.96
CA PRO A 446 13.12 -7.90 -11.89
C PRO A 446 12.93 -7.20 -13.24
N ARG A 447 13.01 -7.98 -14.32
CA ARG A 447 13.11 -7.47 -15.70
C ARG A 447 11.78 -7.06 -16.31
#